data_AF-A0A1F4CJ58-F1
#
_entry.id   AF-A0A1F4CJ58-F1
#
_cell.length_a   1.000
_cell.length_b   1.000
_cell.length_c   1.000
_cell.angle_alpha   90.00
_cell.angle_beta   90.00
_cell.angle_gamma   90.00
#
_symmetry.space_group_name_H-M   'P 1'
#
loop_
_entity.id
_entity.type
_entity.pdbx_description
1 polymer ?
#
loop_
_entity_poly.entity_id
_entity_poly.type
_entity_poly.pdbx_seq_one_letter_code
_entity_poly.pdbx_strand_id
1 'polypeptide(L)' 'MDQRQQRREAIRAQCEARGITIAQQGACYLLRGPGVDLMTVDLADLSETDLLPYGSSGPRRRERP' A
#
# COMPACT_ATOMS: atom_id res chain seq x y z
N MET A 1 -22.67 4.45 -2.05
CA MET A 1 -21.62 3.49 -2.43
C MET A 1 -20.28 4.08 -2.05
N ASP A 2 -19.60 3.38 -1.16
CA ASP A 2 -18.62 3.90 -0.22
C ASP A 2 -17.30 4.31 -0.88
N GLN A 3 -16.88 5.55 -0.62
CA GLN A 3 -15.59 6.11 -1.07
C GLN A 3 -14.40 5.20 -0.69
N ARG A 4 -14.51 4.44 0.41
CA ARG A 4 -13.51 3.44 0.82
C ARG A 4 -13.43 2.26 -0.14
N GLN A 5 -14.56 1.79 -0.69
CA GLN A 5 -14.57 0.66 -1.62
C GLN A 5 -13.89 1.03 -2.94
N GLN A 6 -14.24 2.20 -3.50
CA GLN A 6 -13.60 2.73 -4.71
C GLN A 6 -12.09 2.87 -4.52
N ARG A 7 -11.66 3.33 -3.34
CA ARG A 7 -10.24 3.48 -3.02
C ARG A 7 -9.50 2.14 -2.94
N ARG A 8 -10.12 1.11 -2.35
CA ARG A 8 -9.54 -0.25 -2.34
C ARG A 8 -9.35 -0.80 -3.76
N GLU A 9 -10.34 -0.59 -4.63
CA GLU A 9 -10.25 -1.03 -6.04
C GLU A 9 -9.16 -0.29 -6.80
N ALA A 10 -9.06 1.04 -6.62
CA ALA A 10 -7.99 1.84 -7.22
C ALA A 10 -6.60 1.38 -6.77
N ILE A 11 -6.41 1.14 -5.47
CA ILE A 11 -5.13 0.66 -4.93
C ILE A 11 -4.79 -0.74 -5.46
N ARG A 12 -5.77 -1.63 -5.59
CA ARG A 12 -5.56 -2.95 -6.22
C ARG A 12 -5.07 -2.83 -7.65
N ALA A 13 -5.73 -1.99 -8.45
CA ALA A 13 -5.33 -1.74 -9.84
C ALA A 13 -3.91 -1.14 -9.92
N GLN A 14 -3.57 -0.21 -9.03
CA GLN A 14 -2.22 0.36 -8.97
C GLN A 14 -1.16 -0.66 -8.56
N CYS A 15 -1.47 -1.54 -7.61
CA CYS A 15 -0.57 -2.61 -7.21
C CYS A 15 -0.32 -3.58 -8.37
N GLU A 16 -1.39 -4.01 -9.06
CA GLU A 16 -1.31 -4.89 -10.21
C GLU A 16 -0.46 -4.28 -11.34
N ALA A 17 -0.71 -3.02 -11.70
CA ALA A 17 0.04 -2.30 -12.73
C ALA A 17 1.54 -2.17 -12.41
N ARG A 18 1.91 -2.18 -11.12
CA ARG A 18 3.30 -2.08 -10.63
C ARG A 18 3.94 -3.43 -10.32
N GLY A 19 3.22 -4.54 -10.52
CA GLY A 19 3.71 -5.88 -10.15
C GLY A 19 3.83 -6.08 -8.63
N ILE A 20 3.06 -5.34 -7.83
CA ILE A 20 2.98 -5.47 -6.39
C ILE A 20 1.93 -6.52 -6.04
N THR A 21 2.35 -7.56 -5.33
CA THR A 21 1.48 -8.61 -4.82
C THR A 21 0.84 -8.16 -3.52
N ILE A 22 -0.49 -8.29 -3.43
CA ILE A 22 -1.26 -8.05 -2.19
C ILE A 22 -1.61 -9.40 -1.57
N ALA A 23 -1.16 -9.64 -0.34
CA ALA A 23 -1.50 -10.83 0.45
C ALA A 23 -2.20 -10.43 1.74
N GLN A 24 -3.35 -11.04 2.04
CA GLN A 24 -4.02 -10.81 3.33
C GLN A 24 -3.37 -11.67 4.42
N GLN A 25 -3.07 -11.05 5.57
CA GLN A 25 -2.48 -11.67 6.76
C GLN A 25 -3.33 -11.28 7.97
N GLY A 26 -4.34 -12.10 8.27
CA GLY A 26 -5.34 -11.80 9.30
C GLY A 26 -6.13 -10.53 8.97
N ALA A 27 -6.07 -9.54 9.87
CA ALA A 27 -6.73 -8.24 9.71
C ALA A 27 -5.92 -7.23 8.88
N CYS A 28 -4.74 -7.60 8.38
CA CYS A 28 -3.84 -6.71 7.64
C CYS A 28 -3.60 -7.22 6.21
N TYR A 29 -3.09 -6.33 5.34
CA TYR A 29 -2.57 -6.63 4.02
C TYR A 29 -1.06 -6.40 3.97
N LEU A 30 -0.36 -7.38 3.42
CA LEU A 30 1.05 -7.35 3.09
C LEU A 30 1.19 -7.07 1.59
N LEU A 31 1.93 -6.02 1.24
CA LEU A 31 2.22 -5.61 -0.13
C LEU A 31 3.70 -5.86 -0.41
N ARG A 32 3.98 -6.70 -1.40
CA ARG A 32 5.35 -7.04 -1.82
C ARG A 32 5.53 -6.89 -3.33
N GLY A 33 6.53 -6.13 -3.74
CA GLY A 33 6.88 -5.94 -5.13
C GLY A 33 8.23 -5.26 -5.28
N PRO A 34 8.62 -4.90 -6.52
CA PRO A 34 9.89 -4.22 -6.79
C PRO A 34 10.00 -2.91 -5.98
N GLY A 35 10.85 -2.93 -4.95
CA GLY A 35 11.08 -1.80 -4.04
C GLY A 35 9.93 -1.50 -3.08
N VAL A 36 8.88 -2.33 -3.00
CA VAL A 36 7.77 -2.16 -2.06
C VAL A 36 7.71 -3.37 -1.14
N ASP A 37 7.89 -3.14 0.17
CA ASP A 37 7.64 -4.12 1.23
C ASP A 37 6.92 -3.38 2.37
N LEU A 38 5.59 -3.51 2.41
CA LEU A 38 4.73 -2.71 3.30
C LEU A 38 3.62 -3.57 3.90
N MET A 39 3.30 -3.31 5.16
CA MET A 39 2.18 -3.91 5.87
C MET A 39 1.20 -2.81 6.28
N THR A 40 -0.08 -2.96 5.90
CA THR A 40 -1.17 -2.02 6.23
C THR A 40 -2.36 -2.76 6.83
N VAL A 41 -3.20 -2.11 7.63
CA VAL A 41 -4.44 -2.69 8.14
C VAL A 41 -5.50 -2.75 7.05
N ASP A 42 -5.64 -1.69 6.25
CA ASP A 42 -6.59 -1.61 5.14
C ASP A 42 -5.94 -1.03 3.88
N LEU A 43 -6.41 -1.46 2.71
CA LEU A 43 -5.95 -0.90 1.43
C LEU A 43 -6.45 0.53 1.22
N ALA A 44 -7.60 0.90 1.80
CA ALA A 44 -8.14 2.26 1.71
C ALA A 44 -7.26 3.30 2.43
N ASP A 45 -6.41 2.85 3.36
CA ASP A 45 -5.52 3.73 4.11
C ASP A 45 -4.20 4.01 3.35
N LEU A 46 -3.97 3.34 2.23
CA LEU A 46 -2.78 3.56 1.39
C LEU A 46 -2.88 4.85 0.57
N SER A 47 -1.72 5.47 0.35
CA SER A 47 -1.50 6.56 -0.60
C SER A 47 -0.61 6.11 -1.75
N GLU A 48 -0.64 6.83 -2.87
CA GLU A 48 0.17 6.49 -4.06
C GLU A 48 1.68 6.47 -3.77
N THR A 49 2.11 7.29 -2.81
CA THR A 49 3.51 7.36 -2.37
C THR A 49 3.97 6.12 -1.61
N ASP A 50 3.05 5.38 -0.97
CA ASP A 50 3.37 4.13 -0.27
C ASP A 50 3.63 2.98 -1.27
N LEU A 51 3.17 3.14 -2.51
CA LEU A 51 3.37 2.18 -3.60
C LEU A 51 4.61 2.50 -4.44
N LEU A 52 5.37 3.54 -4.10
CA LEU A 52 6.62 3.86 -4.77
C LEU A 52 7.76 3.03 -4.16
N PRO A 53 8.76 2.63 -4.97
CA PRO A 53 9.90 1.91 -4.46
C PRO A 53 10.64 2.73 -3.39
N TYR A 54 11.05 2.08 -2.29
CA TYR A 54 11.90 2.63 -1.25
C TYR A 54 13.17 3.20 -1.90
N GLY A 55 13.23 4.52 -2.01
CA GLY A 55 14.22 5.27 -2.78
C GLY A 55 13.66 6.51 -3.48
N SER A 56 12.37 6.50 -3.82
CA SER A 56 11.69 7.63 -4.50
C SER A 56 11.01 8.62 -3.53
N SER A 57 11.03 8.33 -2.24
CA SER A 57 10.62 9.26 -1.18
C SER A 57 11.59 9.09 -0.02
N GLY A 58 12.22 10.20 0.38
CA GLY A 58 13.18 10.26 1.48
C GLY A 58 12.61 9.73 2.80
N PRO A 59 13.46 9.54 3.82
CA PRO A 59 13.11 8.79 5.03
C PRO A 59 11.88 9.37 5.71
N ARG A 60 10.74 8.65 5.66
CA ARG A 60 9.61 8.93 6.54
C ARG A 60 10.04 8.54 7.95
N ARG A 61 10.45 9.54 8.73
CA ARG A 61 10.68 9.42 10.17
C ARG A 61 9.43 8.79 10.78
N ARG A 62 9.60 7.64 11.44
CA ARG A 62 8.66 7.15 12.44
C ARG A 62 8.68 8.14 13.60
N GLU A 63 7.73 9.08 13.61
CA GLU A 63 7.41 9.79 14.85
C GLU A 63 6.49 8.90 15.66
N ARG A 64 7.08 8.29 16.69
CA ARG A 64 6.42 7.61 17.80
C ARG A 64 6.18 8.67 18.88
N PRO A 65 4.95 8.88 19.37
CA PRO A 65 4.74 9.19 20.77
C PRO A 65 4.81 7.91 21.64
#